data_AF-A0A1U7Y8R9-F1
#
_entry.id   AF-A0A1U7Y8R9-F1
#
_cell.length_a   1.000
_cell.length_b   1.000
_cell.length_c   1.000
_cell.angle_alpha   90.00
_cell.angle_beta   90.00
_cell.angle_gamma   90.00
#
_symmetry.space_group_name_H-M   'P 1'
#
loop_
_entity.id
_entity.type
_entity.pdbx_description
1 polymer ?
#
loop_
_entity_poly.entity_id
_entity_poly.type
_entity_poly.pdbx_seq_one_letter_code
_entity_poly.pdbx_strand_id
1 'polypeptide(L)'
;MSGETTTAAASTISSAGDQESEPSTTPNKPHITWSDSYTKAHVAIQSLASIIPFIPPSLSSSETPAFCLLHDSETAAQISKILRQPDSGSGDNNLCRWLYDTFQSSEPELHLIVLRFLPIVAGVYLSRVNLHKPLAGFEAVLLALYAHETSSRNGQAITVNIPDISHSSIYHETNKVAKNSATELNLAVISPSLEPYGTVRSMKRARIVGVALELYYSKIPQIPVESKLDFCEFCKILSGQYGENDENGDVKKRINLPWELFQPVLRILGHCLMGYKKNEKLKEAAIGACNCLYERALHDLNTKAMLATGSLIKLAKLDLESEDVDYTEIVESNTITL
;
A
#
# COMPACT_ATOMS: atom_id res chain seq x y z
N MET A 1 6.65 2.04 83.36
CA MET A 1 7.09 0.77 82.74
C MET A 1 7.46 1.12 81.30
N SER A 2 8.58 1.81 81.05
CA SER A 2 9.98 1.39 81.30
C SER A 2 10.34 0.21 80.40
N GLY A 3 11.31 0.22 79.48
CA GLY A 3 12.38 1.17 79.12
C GLY A 3 13.23 0.56 77.99
N GLU A 4 14.50 0.86 77.67
CA GLU A 4 15.51 1.94 77.93
C GLU A 4 16.72 1.60 76.99
N THR A 5 17.67 2.44 76.55
CA THR A 5 17.85 3.91 76.43
C THR A 5 19.16 4.18 75.66
N THR A 6 19.33 5.33 74.97
CA THR A 6 20.57 5.82 74.27
C THR A 6 21.07 4.98 73.05
N THR A 7 21.98 5.44 72.17
CA THR A 7 23.01 6.50 72.22
C THR A 7 23.02 7.47 71.01
N ALA A 8 23.70 8.60 71.18
CA ALA A 8 24.01 9.57 70.13
C ALA A 8 25.53 9.73 69.95
N ALA A 9 25.95 10.13 68.75
CA ALA A 9 27.29 10.66 68.46
C ALA A 9 27.17 11.70 67.34
N ALA A 10 28.02 12.73 67.35
CA ALA A 10 27.87 13.90 66.49
C ALA A 10 29.14 14.24 65.71
N SER A 11 28.96 15.05 64.66
CA SER A 11 29.94 15.92 63.98
C SER A 11 31.24 15.30 63.41
N THR A 12 31.40 15.41 62.09
CA THR A 12 32.60 15.97 61.46
C THR A 12 32.16 16.68 60.16
N ILE A 13 32.86 17.76 59.77
CA ILE A 13 32.50 18.62 58.62
C ILE A 13 33.60 18.54 57.56
N SER A 14 33.25 18.31 56.29
CA SER A 14 34.12 18.64 55.14
C SER A 14 33.34 18.84 53.83
N SER A 15 33.13 20.10 53.49
CA SER A 15 33.01 20.71 52.14
C SER A 15 32.95 19.82 50.87
N ALA A 16 31.87 19.99 50.09
CA ALA A 16 31.87 20.13 48.62
C ALA A 16 30.52 20.74 48.15
N GLY A 17 30.43 21.16 46.89
CA GLY A 17 29.17 21.54 46.22
C GLY A 17 28.33 20.32 45.81
N ASP A 18 27.17 20.46 45.16
CA ASP A 18 26.61 21.65 44.48
C ASP A 18 25.09 21.81 44.70
N GLN A 19 24.50 22.87 44.15
CA GLN A 19 23.07 23.20 44.29
C GLN A 19 22.19 22.34 43.38
N GLU A 20 21.26 21.58 43.97
CA GLU A 20 20.12 21.02 43.23
C GLU A 20 19.15 22.14 42.82
N SER A 21 18.66 22.10 41.57
CA SER A 21 17.55 22.93 41.10
C SER A 21 16.61 22.10 40.23
N GLU A 22 15.31 22.41 40.31
CA GLU A 22 14.23 21.50 39.88
C GLU A 22 14.14 21.29 38.35
N PRO A 23 13.78 20.08 37.88
CA PRO A 23 13.59 19.82 36.45
C PRO A 23 12.29 20.47 35.95
N SER A 24 12.42 21.63 35.28
CA SER A 24 11.27 22.31 34.68
C SER A 24 10.71 21.55 33.46
N THR A 25 9.44 21.13 33.56
CA THR A 25 8.75 20.42 32.48
C THR A 25 8.44 21.35 31.31
N THR A 26 8.98 21.05 30.13
CA THR A 26 8.57 21.68 28.86
C THR A 26 8.11 20.63 27.84
N PRO A 27 7.04 20.90 27.07
CA PRO A 27 6.48 19.89 26.16
C PRO A 27 7.28 19.82 24.84
N ASN A 28 7.81 18.64 24.52
CA ASN A 28 8.49 18.39 23.25
C ASN A 28 7.55 18.62 22.06
N LYS A 29 7.85 19.64 21.25
CA LYS A 29 7.36 19.72 19.87
C LYS A 29 8.12 18.68 19.02
N PRO A 30 7.47 18.03 18.04
CA PRO A 30 8.16 17.08 17.16
C PRO A 30 9.19 17.81 16.29
N HIS A 31 10.47 17.63 16.59
CA HIS A 31 11.57 18.13 15.77
C HIS A 31 11.76 17.20 14.57
N ILE A 32 11.28 17.62 13.39
CA ILE A 32 11.45 16.84 12.15
C ILE A 32 12.94 16.85 11.76
N THR A 33 13.63 15.74 12.03
CA THR A 33 15.06 15.57 11.75
C THR A 33 15.29 15.21 10.27
N TRP A 34 15.23 16.23 9.40
CA TRP A 34 15.53 16.11 7.96
C TRP A 34 16.85 15.35 7.67
N SER A 35 17.87 15.56 8.52
CA SER A 35 19.16 14.85 8.49
C SER A 35 19.04 13.33 8.69
N ASP A 36 18.09 12.86 9.48
CA ASP A 36 17.91 11.43 9.76
C ASP A 36 17.26 10.74 8.56
N SER A 37 16.24 11.35 7.95
CA SER A 37 15.58 10.86 6.73
C SER A 37 16.58 10.69 5.58
N TYR A 38 17.42 11.71 5.37
CA TYR A 38 18.52 11.68 4.40
C TYR A 38 19.50 10.53 4.70
N THR A 39 19.94 10.41 5.96
CA THR A 39 20.92 9.38 6.37
C THR A 39 20.35 7.96 6.19
N LYS A 40 19.10 7.71 6.58
CA LYS A 40 18.42 6.40 6.40
C LYS A 40 18.34 6.02 4.92
N ALA A 41 18.03 6.98 4.05
CA ALA A 41 17.95 6.74 2.60
C ALA A 41 19.31 6.42 1.98
N HIS A 42 20.40 7.07 2.41
CA HIS A 42 21.75 6.68 1.96
C HIS A 42 22.16 5.29 2.46
N VAL A 43 21.82 4.90 3.69
CA VAL A 43 22.05 3.54 4.19
C VAL A 43 21.25 2.49 3.39
N ALA A 44 20.01 2.83 2.99
CA ALA A 44 19.21 1.98 2.09
C ALA A 44 19.87 1.83 0.70
N ILE A 45 20.38 2.91 0.09
CA ILE A 45 21.09 2.83 -1.20
C ILE A 45 22.41 2.06 -1.07
N GLN A 46 23.20 2.29 0.00
CA GLN A 46 24.48 1.61 0.20
C GLN A 46 24.31 0.11 0.46
N SER A 47 23.26 -0.30 1.18
CA SER A 47 22.94 -1.73 1.35
C SER A 47 22.44 -2.36 0.05
N LEU A 48 21.61 -1.65 -0.73
CA LEU A 48 21.17 -2.08 -2.08
C LEU A 48 22.37 -2.28 -3.03
N ALA A 49 23.42 -1.45 -2.92
CA ALA A 49 24.63 -1.54 -3.73
C ALA A 49 25.41 -2.85 -3.58
N SER A 50 25.18 -3.61 -2.50
CA SER A 50 25.76 -4.96 -2.32
C SER A 50 24.90 -6.09 -2.90
N ILE A 51 23.70 -5.76 -3.41
CA ILE A 51 22.69 -6.71 -3.88
C ILE A 51 22.50 -6.64 -5.41
N ILE A 52 22.53 -5.45 -6.01
CA ILE A 52 22.29 -5.25 -7.45
C ILE A 52 23.58 -4.95 -8.22
N PRO A 53 23.74 -5.43 -9.48
CA PRO A 53 24.98 -5.30 -10.23
C PRO A 53 25.47 -3.88 -10.50
N PHE A 54 24.57 -2.89 -10.60
CA PHE A 54 24.92 -1.50 -10.90
C PHE A 54 23.97 -0.51 -10.21
N ILE A 55 24.54 0.56 -9.65
CA ILE A 55 23.81 1.72 -9.13
C ILE A 55 24.30 2.98 -9.84
N PRO A 56 23.42 3.78 -10.46
CA PRO A 56 23.79 5.06 -11.04
C PRO A 56 24.42 6.00 -9.99
N PRO A 57 25.59 6.63 -10.25
CA PRO A 57 26.29 7.46 -9.27
C PRO A 57 25.52 8.73 -8.87
N SER A 58 24.50 9.10 -9.67
CA SER A 58 23.52 10.15 -9.35
C SER A 58 22.69 9.83 -8.11
N LEU A 59 22.38 8.56 -7.82
CA LEU A 59 21.61 8.17 -6.62
C LEU A 59 22.42 8.38 -5.35
N SER A 60 23.71 8.05 -5.37
CA SER A 60 24.63 8.22 -4.22
C SER A 60 25.03 9.69 -3.97
N SER A 61 24.75 10.59 -4.92
CA SER A 61 25.18 12.00 -4.90
C SER A 61 24.02 13.00 -4.85
N SER A 62 22.78 12.53 -4.68
CA SER A 62 21.58 13.38 -4.68
C SER A 62 21.27 13.94 -3.29
N GLU A 63 20.72 15.16 -3.25
CA GLU A 63 20.14 15.76 -2.04
C GLU A 63 18.81 15.08 -1.62
N THR A 64 18.15 14.37 -2.55
CA THR A 64 16.88 13.66 -2.35
C THR A 64 16.98 12.17 -2.71
N PRO A 65 17.85 11.41 -2.01
CA PRO A 65 18.19 10.01 -2.35
C PRO A 65 16.98 9.08 -2.51
N ALA A 66 16.00 9.15 -1.60
CA ALA A 66 14.81 8.30 -1.64
C ALA A 66 13.87 8.66 -2.81
N PHE A 67 13.60 9.95 -3.07
CA PHE A 67 12.86 10.38 -4.25
C PHE A 67 13.52 9.93 -5.56
N CYS A 68 14.85 10.04 -5.67
CA CYS A 68 15.58 9.59 -6.86
C CYS A 68 15.52 8.07 -7.04
N LEU A 69 15.72 7.28 -5.98
CA LEU A 69 15.57 5.81 -6.03
C LEU A 69 14.13 5.39 -6.34
N LEU A 70 13.12 6.14 -5.87
CA LEU A 70 11.72 5.89 -6.17
C LEU A 70 11.41 6.06 -7.66
N HIS A 71 12.10 6.95 -8.38
CA HIS A 71 11.81 7.27 -9.79
C HIS A 71 12.80 6.68 -10.79
N ASP A 72 13.99 6.26 -10.38
CA ASP A 72 14.96 5.66 -11.31
C ASP A 72 14.40 4.40 -11.99
N SER A 73 14.64 4.28 -13.28
CA SER A 73 14.08 3.21 -14.11
C SER A 73 15.06 2.03 -14.23
N GLU A 74 16.36 2.29 -14.27
CA GLU A 74 17.39 1.26 -14.43
C GLU A 74 17.52 0.39 -13.17
N THR A 75 17.64 1.02 -12.00
CA THR A 75 17.67 0.35 -10.69
C THR A 75 16.40 -0.46 -10.46
N ALA A 76 15.23 0.08 -10.83
CA ALA A 76 13.96 -0.63 -10.70
C ALA A 76 13.87 -1.82 -11.66
N ALA A 77 14.30 -1.69 -12.92
CA ALA A 77 14.34 -2.82 -13.85
C ALA A 77 15.26 -3.95 -13.36
N GLN A 78 16.40 -3.62 -12.74
CA GLN A 78 17.28 -4.60 -12.07
C GLN A 78 16.58 -5.30 -10.89
N ILE A 79 15.98 -4.53 -9.97
CA ILE A 79 15.24 -5.06 -8.81
C ILE A 79 14.08 -5.96 -9.28
N SER A 80 13.25 -5.49 -10.21
CA SER A 80 12.11 -6.24 -10.77
C SER A 80 12.57 -7.53 -11.45
N LYS A 81 13.69 -7.52 -12.17
CA LYS A 81 14.29 -8.72 -12.79
C LYS A 81 14.69 -9.76 -11.72
N ILE A 82 15.36 -9.34 -10.65
CA ILE A 82 15.78 -10.23 -9.55
C ILE A 82 14.54 -10.79 -8.82
N LEU A 83 13.55 -9.95 -8.49
CA LEU A 83 12.31 -10.37 -7.85
C LEU A 83 11.51 -11.39 -8.69
N ARG A 84 11.66 -11.38 -10.02
CA ARG A 84 10.98 -12.31 -10.95
C ARG A 84 11.72 -13.65 -11.15
N GLN A 85 13.00 -13.80 -10.77
CA GLN A 85 13.77 -15.06 -10.95
C GLN A 85 13.21 -16.23 -10.10
N PRO A 86 13.27 -17.51 -10.56
CA PRO A 86 12.50 -18.64 -10.01
C PRO A 86 12.89 -19.11 -8.60
N ASP A 87 14.02 -18.62 -8.11
CA ASP A 87 14.64 -18.78 -6.78
C ASP A 87 14.30 -17.64 -5.81
N SER A 88 13.77 -16.51 -6.31
CA SER A 88 13.41 -15.36 -5.48
C SER A 88 12.30 -15.67 -4.45
N GLY A 89 12.35 -14.95 -3.32
CA GLY A 89 11.37 -15.06 -2.24
C GLY A 89 11.74 -16.00 -1.10
N SER A 90 12.87 -16.70 -1.18
CA SER A 90 13.41 -17.51 -0.08
C SER A 90 13.76 -16.67 1.17
N GLY A 91 13.92 -17.32 2.33
CA GLY A 91 14.16 -16.62 3.61
C GLY A 91 15.56 -16.00 3.74
N ASP A 92 16.51 -16.48 2.94
CA ASP A 92 17.88 -16.00 2.76
C ASP A 92 18.03 -14.98 1.63
N ASN A 93 16.93 -14.61 0.95
CA ASN A 93 16.97 -13.69 -0.17
C ASN A 93 17.28 -12.25 0.29
N ASN A 94 18.51 -11.79 0.04
CA ASN A 94 19.01 -10.47 0.45
C ASN A 94 18.11 -9.30 -0.02
N LEU A 95 17.49 -9.40 -1.20
CA LEU A 95 16.60 -8.35 -1.72
C LEU A 95 15.25 -8.32 -0.97
N CYS A 96 14.70 -9.48 -0.59
CA CYS A 96 13.53 -9.55 0.28
C CYS A 96 13.84 -9.00 1.68
N ARG A 97 15.04 -9.30 2.20
CA ARG A 97 15.53 -8.71 3.46
C ARG A 97 15.65 -7.20 3.34
N TRP A 98 16.25 -6.68 2.28
CA TRP A 98 16.39 -5.24 2.04
C TRP A 98 15.03 -4.53 1.94
N LEU A 99 14.05 -5.11 1.25
CA LEU A 99 12.68 -4.59 1.21
C LEU A 99 12.02 -4.57 2.60
N TYR A 100 12.25 -5.61 3.43
CA TYR A 100 11.76 -5.66 4.81
C TYR A 100 12.43 -4.59 5.69
N ASP A 101 13.77 -4.56 5.74
CA ASP A 101 14.54 -3.64 6.58
C ASP A 101 14.28 -2.16 6.15
N THR A 102 14.12 -1.89 4.85
CA THR A 102 13.71 -0.57 4.32
C THR A 102 12.30 -0.19 4.75
N PHE A 103 11.35 -1.13 4.80
CA PHE A 103 9.99 -0.85 5.27
C PHE A 103 9.87 -0.72 6.81
N GLN A 104 10.86 -1.18 7.58
CA GLN A 104 10.90 -0.90 9.02
C GLN A 104 11.43 0.51 9.33
N SER A 105 12.05 1.20 8.36
CA SER A 105 12.40 2.62 8.53
C SER A 105 11.13 3.47 8.54
N SER A 106 10.98 4.36 9.53
CA SER A 106 9.75 5.15 9.72
C SER A 106 9.54 6.28 8.71
N GLU A 107 10.18 6.20 7.53
CA GLU A 107 10.23 7.25 6.52
C GLU A 107 9.21 6.98 5.40
N PRO A 108 8.30 7.93 5.10
CA PRO A 108 7.24 7.69 4.11
C PRO A 108 7.76 7.47 2.69
N GLU A 109 8.89 8.06 2.30
CA GLU A 109 9.49 7.85 0.97
C GLU A 109 10.11 6.45 0.83
N LEU A 110 10.70 5.91 1.90
CA LEU A 110 11.25 4.55 1.92
C LEU A 110 10.12 3.51 1.90
N HIS A 111 8.98 3.78 2.54
CA HIS A 111 7.76 2.99 2.34
C HIS A 111 7.29 3.00 0.87
N LEU A 112 7.31 4.15 0.17
CA LEU A 112 6.91 4.23 -1.25
C LEU A 112 7.81 3.37 -2.15
N ILE A 113 9.12 3.32 -1.91
CA ILE A 113 10.06 2.47 -2.67
C ILE A 113 9.69 0.99 -2.52
N VAL A 114 9.37 0.53 -1.31
CA VAL A 114 8.94 -0.86 -1.09
C VAL A 114 7.58 -1.14 -1.74
N LEU A 115 6.64 -0.18 -1.67
CA LEU A 115 5.34 -0.29 -2.34
C LEU A 115 5.46 -0.32 -3.88
N ARG A 116 6.44 0.37 -4.49
CA ARG A 116 6.71 0.29 -5.94
C ARG A 116 6.91 -1.15 -6.42
N PHE A 117 7.52 -2.01 -5.60
CA PHE A 117 7.77 -3.42 -5.95
C PHE A 117 6.70 -4.40 -5.43
N LEU A 118 5.70 -3.94 -4.67
CA LEU A 118 4.64 -4.80 -4.15
C LEU A 118 3.88 -5.58 -5.25
N PRO A 119 3.52 -5.01 -6.42
CA PRO A 119 2.86 -5.77 -7.47
C PRO A 119 3.61 -7.05 -7.87
N ILE A 120 4.94 -6.98 -7.92
CA ILE A 120 5.82 -8.11 -8.23
C ILE A 120 5.88 -9.07 -7.05
N VAL A 121 6.15 -8.58 -5.83
CA VAL A 121 6.21 -9.42 -4.62
C VAL A 121 4.89 -10.19 -4.44
N ALA A 122 3.75 -9.53 -4.54
CA ALA A 122 2.43 -10.14 -4.41
C ALA A 122 2.11 -11.10 -5.57
N GLY A 123 2.34 -10.69 -6.82
CA GLY A 123 2.03 -11.48 -8.01
C GLY A 123 2.89 -12.75 -8.12
N VAL A 124 4.19 -12.63 -7.90
CA VAL A 124 5.13 -13.77 -7.88
C VAL A 124 4.84 -14.71 -6.70
N TYR A 125 4.59 -14.16 -5.50
CA TYR A 125 4.22 -14.96 -4.33
C TYR A 125 2.92 -15.77 -4.56
N LEU A 126 1.84 -15.12 -5.01
CA LEU A 126 0.57 -15.79 -5.28
C LEU A 126 0.70 -16.86 -6.37
N SER A 127 1.55 -16.64 -7.37
CA SER A 127 1.81 -17.61 -8.43
C SER A 127 2.60 -18.84 -7.95
N ARG A 128 3.55 -18.65 -7.02
CA ARG A 128 4.44 -19.73 -6.55
C ARG A 128 3.92 -20.49 -5.34
N VAL A 129 3.04 -19.92 -4.52
CA VAL A 129 2.64 -20.55 -3.25
C VAL A 129 1.87 -21.87 -3.42
N ASN A 130 1.22 -22.07 -4.58
CA ASN A 130 0.58 -23.33 -4.95
C ASN A 130 1.58 -24.45 -5.34
N LEU A 131 2.86 -24.12 -5.52
CA LEU A 131 3.96 -25.03 -5.87
C LEU A 131 4.68 -25.59 -4.63
N HIS A 132 4.24 -25.26 -3.41
CA HIS A 132 4.81 -25.69 -2.13
C HIS A 132 6.30 -25.31 -1.91
N LYS A 133 6.85 -24.40 -2.72
CA LYS A 133 8.18 -23.80 -2.47
C LYS A 133 8.13 -22.87 -1.24
N PRO A 134 9.18 -22.83 -0.39
CA PRO A 134 9.24 -21.90 0.73
C PRO A 134 9.48 -20.47 0.24
N LEU A 135 8.56 -19.55 0.55
CA LEU A 135 8.59 -18.15 0.11
C LEU A 135 8.70 -17.18 1.30
N ALA A 136 9.47 -17.57 2.32
CA ALA A 136 9.55 -16.89 3.61
C ALA A 136 10.00 -15.42 3.53
N GLY A 137 10.82 -15.05 2.55
CA GLY A 137 11.23 -13.66 2.31
C GLY A 137 10.09 -12.78 1.82
N PHE A 138 9.29 -13.27 0.86
CA PHE A 138 8.08 -12.56 0.42
C PHE A 138 7.02 -12.54 1.54
N GLU A 139 6.87 -13.62 2.30
CA GLU A 139 5.95 -13.68 3.43
C GLU A 139 6.35 -12.69 4.54
N ALA A 140 7.64 -12.50 4.82
CA ALA A 140 8.12 -11.48 5.76
C ALA A 140 7.79 -10.06 5.31
N VAL A 141 8.03 -9.71 4.03
CA VAL A 141 7.67 -8.39 3.48
C VAL A 141 6.15 -8.16 3.53
N LEU A 142 5.35 -9.14 3.12
CA LEU A 142 3.88 -9.05 3.14
C LEU A 142 3.32 -8.94 4.57
N LEU A 143 3.94 -9.62 5.55
CA LEU A 143 3.58 -9.49 6.96
C LEU A 143 4.00 -8.13 7.54
N ALA A 144 5.11 -7.53 7.10
CA ALA A 144 5.52 -6.19 7.52
C ALA A 144 4.50 -5.12 7.09
N LEU A 145 4.10 -5.14 5.81
CA LEU A 145 3.04 -4.28 5.27
C LEU A 145 1.72 -4.46 6.03
N TYR A 146 1.35 -5.71 6.32
CA TYR A 146 0.15 -6.06 7.07
C TYR A 146 0.20 -5.58 8.54
N ALA A 147 1.34 -5.72 9.22
CA ALA A 147 1.53 -5.31 10.60
C ALA A 147 1.51 -3.78 10.76
N HIS A 148 2.12 -3.05 9.81
CA HIS A 148 2.03 -1.59 9.74
C HIS A 148 0.57 -1.12 9.61
N GLU A 149 -0.18 -1.68 8.65
CA GLU A 149 -1.58 -1.31 8.43
C GLU A 149 -2.51 -1.75 9.58
N THR A 150 -2.21 -2.87 10.24
CA THR A 150 -2.91 -3.30 11.47
C THR A 150 -2.67 -2.35 12.63
N SER A 151 -1.44 -1.86 12.78
CA SER A 151 -1.07 -0.88 13.81
C SER A 151 -1.70 0.49 13.53
N SER A 152 -1.67 0.93 12.26
CA SER A 152 -2.32 2.15 11.75
C SER A 152 -3.81 2.19 12.07
N ARG A 153 -4.53 1.08 11.85
CA ARG A 153 -5.96 0.96 12.16
C ARG A 153 -6.27 0.83 13.66
N ASN A 154 -5.30 0.52 14.52
CA ASN A 154 -5.47 0.33 15.96
C ASN A 154 -6.71 -0.52 16.34
N GLY A 155 -6.89 -1.65 15.64
CA GLY A 155 -8.03 -2.57 15.82
C GLY A 155 -9.38 -2.10 15.25
N GLN A 156 -9.49 -0.88 14.71
CA GLN A 156 -10.72 -0.36 14.11
C GLN A 156 -10.95 -0.91 12.69
N ALA A 157 -12.22 -0.89 12.24
CA ALA A 157 -12.59 -1.19 10.87
C ALA A 157 -12.62 0.09 10.01
N ILE A 158 -12.29 -0.02 8.72
CA ILE A 158 -12.48 1.10 7.78
C ILE A 158 -13.96 1.17 7.43
N THR A 159 -14.57 2.32 7.74
CA THR A 159 -16.00 2.58 7.54
C THR A 159 -16.22 3.87 6.74
N VAL A 160 -17.39 3.99 6.12
CA VAL A 160 -17.81 5.19 5.38
C VAL A 160 -19.28 5.47 5.66
N ASN A 161 -19.64 6.74 5.77
CA ASN A 161 -21.04 7.14 5.81
C ASN A 161 -21.58 7.20 4.37
N ILE A 162 -22.58 6.39 4.06
CA ILE A 162 -23.33 6.45 2.81
C ILE A 162 -24.09 7.78 2.77
N PRO A 163 -23.93 8.62 1.74
CA PRO A 163 -24.72 9.85 1.60
C PRO A 163 -26.21 9.53 1.38
N ASP A 164 -27.07 10.19 2.16
CA ASP A 164 -28.53 10.08 2.07
C ASP A 164 -29.11 11.41 1.59
N ILE A 165 -29.77 11.40 0.42
CA ILE A 165 -30.41 12.57 -0.20
C ILE A 165 -31.65 13.08 0.56
N SER A 166 -32.01 12.43 1.68
CA SER A 166 -33.03 12.90 2.62
C SER A 166 -32.52 13.99 3.56
N HIS A 167 -31.21 14.24 3.62
CA HIS A 167 -30.55 15.21 4.50
C HIS A 167 -29.67 16.17 3.69
N SER A 168 -29.72 17.47 3.99
CA SER A 168 -28.89 18.47 3.31
C SER A 168 -27.39 18.15 3.41
N SER A 169 -26.65 18.39 2.33
CA SER A 169 -25.21 18.18 2.25
C SER A 169 -24.52 19.38 1.58
N ILE A 170 -23.19 19.34 1.46
CA ILE A 170 -22.38 20.38 0.81
C ILE A 170 -22.85 20.68 -0.63
N TYR A 171 -23.51 19.73 -1.30
CA TYR A 171 -23.94 19.84 -2.69
C TYR A 171 -25.45 20.01 -2.89
N HIS A 172 -26.29 19.90 -1.86
CA HIS A 172 -27.74 20.07 -1.99
C HIS A 172 -28.45 20.40 -0.66
N GLU A 173 -29.57 21.10 -0.74
CA GLU A 173 -30.43 21.41 0.40
C GLU A 173 -31.81 20.73 0.25
N THR A 174 -32.30 20.08 1.31
CA THR A 174 -33.67 19.54 1.35
C THR A 174 -34.66 20.54 1.94
N ASN A 175 -35.68 20.89 1.16
CA ASN A 175 -36.82 21.69 1.62
C ASN A 175 -37.82 20.90 2.50
N LYS A 176 -37.47 19.69 2.96
CA LYS A 176 -38.33 18.82 3.77
C LYS A 176 -37.59 18.30 4.99
N VAL A 177 -38.13 18.59 6.17
CA VAL A 177 -37.67 17.99 7.45
C VAL A 177 -37.79 16.47 7.36
N ALA A 178 -36.69 15.76 7.58
CA ALA A 178 -36.64 14.31 7.57
C ALA A 178 -37.54 13.72 8.68
N LYS A 179 -38.62 13.03 8.30
CA LYS A 179 -39.61 12.47 9.24
C LYS A 179 -39.23 11.12 9.85
N ASN A 180 -38.15 10.50 9.39
CA ASN A 180 -37.73 9.16 9.80
C ASN A 180 -36.31 9.22 10.40
N SER A 181 -36.16 8.98 11.71
CA SER A 181 -34.83 8.78 12.34
C SER A 181 -34.21 7.41 12.04
N ALA A 182 -34.85 6.59 11.22
CA ALA A 182 -34.37 5.25 10.85
C ALA A 182 -33.08 5.24 10.00
N THR A 183 -32.60 6.39 9.52
CA THR A 183 -31.34 6.49 8.74
C THR A 183 -30.10 6.88 9.55
N GLU A 184 -30.15 6.85 10.89
CA GLU A 184 -28.96 7.03 11.74
C GLU A 184 -27.86 5.96 11.52
N LEU A 185 -28.21 4.81 10.93
CA LEU A 185 -27.28 3.71 10.62
C LEU A 185 -26.74 3.72 9.17
N ASN A 186 -26.49 4.90 8.60
CA ASN A 186 -25.90 5.08 7.27
C ASN A 186 -24.40 4.65 7.17
N LEU A 187 -23.85 3.93 8.14
CA LEU A 187 -22.42 3.65 8.28
C LEU A 187 -22.06 2.24 7.75
N ALA A 188 -21.36 2.19 6.62
CA ALA A 188 -20.98 0.96 5.92
C ALA A 188 -19.52 0.57 6.17
N VAL A 189 -19.27 -0.71 6.46
CA VAL A 189 -17.91 -1.25 6.64
C VAL A 189 -17.29 -1.57 5.28
N ILE A 190 -16.25 -0.84 4.90
CA ILE A 190 -15.48 -1.06 3.65
C ILE A 190 -14.49 -2.22 3.81
N SER A 191 -13.81 -2.27 4.95
CA SER A 191 -12.74 -3.24 5.23
C SER A 191 -12.80 -3.55 6.74
N PRO A 192 -13.02 -4.81 7.15
CA PRO A 192 -13.13 -5.14 8.57
C PRO A 192 -11.82 -4.86 9.32
N SER A 193 -11.92 -4.80 10.65
CA SER A 193 -10.78 -4.69 11.55
C SER A 193 -9.73 -5.77 11.28
N LEU A 194 -8.48 -5.47 11.64
CA LEU A 194 -7.34 -6.36 11.42
C LEU A 194 -6.88 -6.96 12.75
N GLU A 195 -6.56 -8.26 12.70
CA GLU A 195 -6.00 -9.02 13.81
C GLU A 195 -4.49 -9.18 13.55
N PRO A 196 -3.58 -8.95 14.51
CA PRO A 196 -2.15 -9.10 14.25
C PRO A 196 -1.79 -10.57 13.96
N TYR A 197 -1.18 -10.83 12.79
CA TYR A 197 -0.73 -12.17 12.37
C TYR A 197 0.79 -12.23 12.29
N GLY A 198 1.39 -13.26 12.93
CA GLY A 198 2.84 -13.54 12.84
C GLY A 198 3.24 -14.55 11.76
N THR A 199 2.30 -15.16 11.03
CA THR A 199 2.58 -16.17 9.98
C THR A 199 1.53 -16.14 8.86
N VAL A 200 1.94 -16.37 7.59
CA VAL A 200 1.03 -16.35 6.44
C VAL A 200 0.33 -17.70 6.22
N ARG A 201 -0.73 -17.96 7.00
CA ARG A 201 -1.54 -19.17 6.85
C ARG A 201 -2.44 -19.10 5.61
N SER A 202 -2.65 -20.22 4.91
CA SER A 202 -3.39 -20.26 3.64
C SER A 202 -4.79 -19.61 3.66
N MET A 203 -5.53 -19.72 4.76
CA MET A 203 -6.85 -19.07 4.91
C MET A 203 -6.77 -17.54 5.09
N LYS A 204 -5.68 -17.02 5.66
CA LYS A 204 -5.48 -15.58 5.92
C LYS A 204 -4.65 -14.90 4.81
N ARG A 205 -3.91 -15.67 4.00
CA ARG A 205 -3.07 -15.21 2.88
C ARG A 205 -3.73 -14.16 2.00
N ALA A 206 -4.94 -14.43 1.52
CA ALA A 206 -5.66 -13.52 0.63
C ALA A 206 -6.01 -12.18 1.30
N ARG A 207 -6.31 -12.20 2.61
CA ARG A 207 -6.53 -10.96 3.40
C ARG A 207 -5.22 -10.21 3.65
N ILE A 208 -4.12 -10.90 3.93
CA ILE A 208 -2.78 -10.30 4.11
C ILE A 208 -2.34 -9.58 2.82
N VAL A 209 -2.37 -10.27 1.69
CA VAL A 209 -2.02 -9.68 0.38
C VAL A 209 -3.03 -8.60 -0.03
N GLY A 210 -4.34 -8.82 0.19
CA GLY A 210 -5.38 -7.82 -0.08
C GLY A 210 -5.18 -6.52 0.71
N VAL A 211 -4.80 -6.60 1.99
CA VAL A 211 -4.51 -5.42 2.83
C VAL A 211 -3.21 -4.72 2.40
N ALA A 212 -2.18 -5.47 1.98
CA ALA A 212 -1.00 -4.86 1.37
C ALA A 212 -1.35 -4.10 0.07
N LEU A 213 -2.29 -4.61 -0.73
CA LEU A 213 -2.83 -3.90 -1.91
C LEU A 213 -3.76 -2.74 -1.55
N GLU A 214 -4.48 -2.77 -0.41
CA GLU A 214 -5.18 -1.59 0.14
C GLU A 214 -4.17 -0.48 0.50
N LEU A 215 -3.04 -0.82 1.12
CA LEU A 215 -1.96 0.12 1.45
C LEU A 215 -1.31 0.72 0.19
N TYR A 216 -1.00 -0.11 -0.82
CA TYR A 216 -0.54 0.36 -2.13
C TYR A 216 -1.54 1.30 -2.79
N TYR A 217 -2.83 0.95 -2.77
CA TYR A 217 -3.89 1.80 -3.30
C TYR A 217 -3.96 3.16 -2.57
N SER A 218 -3.74 3.20 -1.25
CA SER A 218 -3.68 4.46 -0.49
C SER A 218 -2.55 5.42 -0.91
N LYS A 219 -1.51 4.90 -1.59
CA LYS A 219 -0.34 5.65 -2.08
C LYS A 219 -0.25 5.71 -3.61
N ILE A 220 -1.22 5.15 -4.33
CA ILE A 220 -1.13 4.97 -5.79
C ILE A 220 -0.87 6.25 -6.61
N PRO A 221 -1.25 7.50 -6.20
CA PRO A 221 -0.86 8.70 -6.95
C PRO A 221 0.65 8.98 -6.92
N GLN A 222 1.34 8.56 -5.86
CA GLN A 222 2.78 8.81 -5.62
C GLN A 222 3.69 7.71 -6.18
N ILE A 223 3.11 6.62 -6.70
CA ILE A 223 3.84 5.46 -7.23
C ILE A 223 4.03 5.61 -8.76
N PRO A 224 5.24 5.37 -9.30
CA PRO A 224 5.51 5.45 -10.75
C PRO A 224 4.63 4.54 -11.62
N VAL A 225 4.57 4.84 -12.92
CA VAL A 225 3.69 4.12 -13.86
C VAL A 225 4.17 2.70 -14.15
N GLU A 226 5.47 2.43 -14.04
CA GLU A 226 6.06 1.10 -14.30
C GLU A 226 5.47 0.06 -13.34
N SER A 227 5.36 0.42 -12.05
CA SER A 227 4.72 -0.41 -11.01
C SER A 227 3.24 -0.71 -11.31
N LYS A 228 2.55 0.24 -11.95
CA LYS A 228 1.15 0.10 -12.36
C LYS A 228 1.01 -0.78 -13.61
N LEU A 229 2.01 -0.79 -14.50
CA LEU A 229 2.13 -1.72 -15.62
C LEU A 229 2.46 -3.13 -15.14
N ASP A 230 3.45 -3.30 -14.23
CA ASP A 230 3.73 -4.56 -13.53
C ASP A 230 2.42 -5.13 -12.93
N PHE A 231 1.65 -4.30 -12.22
CA PHE A 231 0.38 -4.71 -11.63
C PHE A 231 -0.65 -5.22 -12.66
N CYS A 232 -0.77 -4.54 -13.81
CA CYS A 232 -1.68 -4.96 -14.88
C CYS A 232 -1.22 -6.28 -15.51
N GLU A 233 0.09 -6.51 -15.66
CA GLU A 233 0.65 -7.79 -16.10
C GLU A 233 0.31 -8.92 -15.12
N PHE A 234 0.54 -8.73 -13.82
CA PHE A 234 0.19 -9.74 -12.82
C PHE A 234 -1.32 -10.00 -12.77
N CYS A 235 -2.18 -9.03 -13.04
CA CYS A 235 -3.63 -9.28 -13.17
C CYS A 235 -3.96 -10.23 -14.33
N LYS A 236 -3.25 -10.14 -15.47
CA LYS A 236 -3.38 -11.10 -16.58
C LYS A 236 -2.90 -12.50 -16.17
N ILE A 237 -1.80 -12.60 -15.41
CA ILE A 237 -1.31 -13.90 -14.88
C ILE A 237 -2.31 -14.49 -13.87
N LEU A 238 -2.84 -13.68 -12.94
CA LEU A 238 -3.85 -14.08 -11.94
C LEU A 238 -5.17 -14.56 -12.56
N SER A 239 -5.50 -14.12 -13.78
CA SER A 239 -6.67 -14.63 -14.52
C SER A 239 -6.52 -16.10 -14.95
N GLY A 240 -5.29 -16.60 -15.08
CA GLY A 240 -4.99 -17.90 -15.68
C GLY A 240 -5.01 -17.92 -17.22
N GLN A 241 -5.37 -16.83 -17.91
CA GLN A 241 -5.37 -16.76 -19.38
C GLN A 241 -3.99 -16.53 -19.99
N TYR A 242 -3.10 -15.79 -19.29
CA TYR A 242 -1.76 -15.46 -19.77
C TYR A 242 -0.67 -16.41 -19.25
N GLY A 243 -1.07 -17.58 -18.75
CA GLY A 243 -0.12 -18.66 -18.51
C GLY A 243 0.27 -19.29 -19.83
N GLU A 244 1.50 -19.06 -20.28
CA GLU A 244 2.11 -19.85 -21.36
C GLU A 244 1.91 -21.35 -21.08
N ASN A 245 1.61 -22.14 -22.12
CA ASN A 245 1.55 -23.59 -21.98
C ASN A 245 2.97 -24.10 -21.74
N ASP A 246 3.33 -24.38 -20.49
CA ASP A 246 4.62 -25.01 -20.19
C ASP A 246 4.65 -26.38 -20.89
N GLU A 247 5.57 -26.57 -21.85
CA GLU A 247 5.66 -27.78 -22.66
C GLU A 247 5.93 -29.06 -21.83
N ASN A 248 6.30 -28.89 -20.56
CA ASN A 248 6.43 -29.95 -19.56
C ASN A 248 5.09 -30.48 -19.01
N GLY A 249 3.94 -29.89 -19.37
CA GLY A 249 2.61 -30.38 -18.98
C GLY A 249 2.23 -30.20 -17.50
N ASP A 250 3.02 -29.44 -16.74
CA ASP A 250 2.78 -29.18 -15.31
C ASP A 250 1.59 -28.20 -15.16
N VAL A 251 0.46 -28.69 -14.64
CA VAL A 251 -0.81 -27.93 -14.63
C VAL A 251 -0.68 -26.75 -13.66
N LYS A 252 -0.49 -25.54 -14.21
CA LYS A 252 -0.46 -24.26 -13.47
C LYS A 252 -1.70 -24.10 -12.60
N LYS A 253 -1.58 -24.50 -11.32
CA LYS A 253 -2.68 -24.58 -10.35
C LYS A 253 -3.32 -23.21 -10.16
N ARG A 254 -4.56 -23.06 -10.65
CA ARG A 254 -5.33 -21.80 -10.59
C ARG A 254 -5.29 -21.18 -9.19
N ILE A 255 -4.89 -19.91 -9.14
CA ILE A 255 -4.77 -19.13 -7.90
C ILE A 255 -6.18 -18.79 -7.41
N ASN A 256 -6.50 -19.02 -6.13
CA ASN A 256 -7.81 -18.63 -5.61
C ASN A 256 -7.87 -17.09 -5.43
N LEU A 257 -8.91 -16.45 -5.97
CA LEU A 257 -9.16 -15.01 -5.87
C LEU A 257 -10.47 -14.75 -5.07
N PRO A 258 -10.44 -14.89 -3.73
CA PRO A 258 -11.59 -14.53 -2.91
C PRO A 258 -11.76 -13.00 -2.87
N TRP A 259 -12.95 -12.54 -2.45
CA TRP A 259 -13.37 -11.15 -2.60
C TRP A 259 -12.46 -10.14 -1.88
N GLU A 260 -11.87 -10.53 -0.74
CA GLU A 260 -10.96 -9.71 0.06
C GLU A 260 -9.65 -9.35 -0.68
N LEU A 261 -9.26 -10.18 -1.65
CA LEU A 261 -8.12 -9.94 -2.55
C LEU A 261 -8.57 -9.26 -3.85
N PHE A 262 -9.77 -9.59 -4.35
CA PHE A 262 -10.29 -9.04 -5.60
C PHE A 262 -10.74 -7.57 -5.49
N GLN A 263 -11.29 -7.17 -4.34
CA GLN A 263 -11.75 -5.80 -4.06
C GLN A 263 -10.64 -4.73 -4.21
N PRO A 264 -9.43 -4.87 -3.61
CA PRO A 264 -8.34 -3.92 -3.85
C PRO A 264 -7.78 -4.00 -5.28
N VAL A 265 -7.77 -5.18 -5.91
CA VAL A 265 -7.35 -5.32 -7.33
C VAL A 265 -8.22 -4.47 -8.26
N LEU A 266 -9.55 -4.53 -8.10
CA LEU A 266 -10.50 -3.70 -8.85
C LEU A 266 -10.25 -2.20 -8.67
N ARG A 267 -9.90 -1.76 -7.44
CA ARG A 267 -9.62 -0.34 -7.14
C ARG A 267 -8.35 0.14 -7.83
N ILE A 268 -7.30 -0.67 -7.80
CA ILE A 268 -6.04 -0.37 -8.48
C ILE A 268 -6.27 -0.30 -10.00
N LEU A 269 -6.97 -1.27 -10.59
CA LEU A 269 -7.31 -1.24 -12.02
C LEU A 269 -8.18 -0.04 -12.39
N GLY A 270 -9.18 0.33 -11.57
CA GLY A 270 -9.97 1.54 -11.78
C GLY A 270 -9.13 2.82 -11.80
N HIS A 271 -8.11 2.93 -10.93
CA HIS A 271 -7.14 4.03 -11.00
C HIS A 271 -6.25 3.96 -12.24
N CYS A 272 -5.78 2.78 -12.66
CA CYS A 272 -4.98 2.63 -13.88
C CYS A 272 -5.78 2.97 -15.16
N LEU A 273 -7.09 2.72 -15.17
CA LEU A 273 -8.00 3.07 -16.25
C LEU A 273 -8.29 4.58 -16.33
N MET A 274 -8.69 5.19 -15.20
CA MET A 274 -9.30 6.53 -15.18
C MET A 274 -8.37 7.63 -14.62
N GLY A 275 -7.45 7.26 -13.73
CA GLY A 275 -6.61 8.20 -12.99
C GLY A 275 -5.40 8.74 -13.76
N TYR A 276 -5.19 8.32 -15.00
CA TYR A 276 -4.02 8.71 -15.80
C TYR A 276 -4.35 8.85 -17.30
N LYS A 277 -5.33 9.72 -17.64
CA LYS A 277 -5.79 10.00 -19.03
C LYS A 277 -4.66 10.18 -20.07
N LYS A 278 -3.47 10.65 -19.66
CA LYS A 278 -2.30 10.92 -20.53
C LYS A 278 -1.40 9.71 -20.84
N ASN A 279 -1.69 8.51 -20.36
CA ASN A 279 -0.85 7.32 -20.66
C ASN A 279 -1.68 6.15 -21.20
N GLU A 280 -1.81 6.14 -22.53
CA GLU A 280 -2.54 5.11 -23.28
C GLU A 280 -2.03 3.69 -23.00
N LYS A 281 -0.71 3.50 -22.84
CA LYS A 281 -0.12 2.19 -22.53
C LYS A 281 -0.61 1.64 -21.20
N LEU A 282 -0.80 2.50 -20.19
CA LEU A 282 -1.39 2.08 -18.91
C LEU A 282 -2.89 1.79 -19.05
N LYS A 283 -3.63 2.63 -19.79
CA LYS A 283 -5.07 2.42 -20.06
C LYS A 283 -5.30 1.10 -20.81
N GLU A 284 -4.54 0.82 -21.86
CA GLU A 284 -4.58 -0.43 -22.63
C GLU A 284 -4.21 -1.65 -21.75
N ALA A 285 -3.11 -1.58 -21.00
CA ALA A 285 -2.70 -2.65 -20.10
C ALA A 285 -3.77 -2.97 -19.05
N ALA A 286 -4.42 -1.93 -18.50
CA ALA A 286 -5.48 -2.05 -17.53
C ALA A 286 -6.81 -2.56 -18.14
N ILE A 287 -7.17 -2.15 -19.37
CA ILE A 287 -8.31 -2.71 -20.11
C ILE A 287 -8.08 -4.22 -20.35
N GLY A 288 -6.90 -4.59 -20.83
CA GLY A 288 -6.53 -6.00 -21.04
C GLY A 288 -6.59 -6.81 -19.74
N ALA A 289 -6.08 -6.26 -18.62
CA ALA A 289 -6.18 -6.87 -17.30
C ALA A 289 -7.64 -7.03 -16.84
N CYS A 290 -8.49 -6.01 -17.02
CA CYS A 290 -9.91 -6.08 -16.66
C CYS A 290 -10.66 -7.13 -17.48
N ASN A 291 -10.43 -7.21 -18.79
CA ASN A 291 -11.02 -8.23 -19.66
C ASN A 291 -10.62 -9.64 -19.19
N CYS A 292 -9.33 -9.88 -18.93
CA CYS A 292 -8.87 -11.17 -18.43
C CYS A 292 -9.52 -11.57 -17.09
N LEU A 293 -9.70 -10.62 -16.16
CA LEU A 293 -10.38 -10.87 -14.89
C LEU A 293 -11.91 -11.01 -15.03
N TYR A 294 -12.54 -10.37 -16.02
CA TYR A 294 -13.96 -10.54 -16.34
C TYR A 294 -14.26 -11.93 -16.90
N GLU A 295 -13.49 -12.38 -17.89
CA GLU A 295 -13.59 -13.73 -18.45
C GLU A 295 -13.34 -14.81 -17.39
N ARG A 296 -12.37 -14.56 -16.48
CA ARG A 296 -12.21 -15.42 -15.31
C ARG A 296 -13.43 -15.39 -14.39
N ALA A 297 -14.00 -14.21 -14.12
CA ALA A 297 -15.17 -14.09 -13.25
C ALA A 297 -16.42 -14.79 -13.84
N LEU A 298 -16.55 -14.83 -15.17
CA LEU A 298 -17.54 -15.65 -15.87
C LEU A 298 -17.29 -17.15 -15.64
N HIS A 299 -16.06 -17.63 -15.82
CA HIS A 299 -15.71 -19.04 -15.56
C HIS A 299 -15.93 -19.44 -14.10
N ASP A 300 -15.51 -18.60 -13.15
CA ASP A 300 -15.63 -18.85 -11.71
C ASP A 300 -17.06 -18.54 -11.19
N LEU A 301 -18.01 -18.16 -12.08
CA LEU A 301 -19.41 -17.77 -11.80
C LEU A 301 -19.57 -16.75 -10.67
N ASN A 302 -18.57 -15.88 -10.48
CA ASN A 302 -18.51 -14.93 -9.38
C ASN A 302 -19.26 -13.64 -9.75
N THR A 303 -20.55 -13.60 -9.46
CA THR A 303 -21.46 -12.49 -9.83
C THR A 303 -20.99 -11.11 -9.36
N LYS A 304 -20.36 -11.01 -8.18
CA LYS A 304 -19.77 -9.74 -7.67
C LYS A 304 -18.59 -9.29 -8.53
N ALA A 305 -17.72 -10.24 -8.90
CA ALA A 305 -16.57 -9.97 -9.75
C ALA A 305 -16.97 -9.64 -11.20
N MET A 306 -17.94 -10.37 -11.76
CA MET A 306 -18.53 -10.12 -13.08
C MET A 306 -19.12 -8.71 -13.16
N LEU A 307 -19.93 -8.31 -12.17
CA LEU A 307 -20.54 -6.97 -12.14
C LEU A 307 -19.46 -5.89 -12.08
N ALA A 308 -18.51 -5.99 -11.14
CA ALA A 308 -17.50 -4.95 -10.95
C ALA A 308 -16.53 -4.81 -12.13
N THR A 309 -16.03 -5.92 -12.69
CA THR A 309 -15.16 -5.89 -13.88
C THR A 309 -15.92 -5.45 -15.12
N GLY A 310 -17.15 -5.93 -15.35
CA GLY A 310 -18.00 -5.51 -16.46
C GLY A 310 -18.35 -4.03 -16.42
N SER A 311 -18.62 -3.48 -15.23
CA SER A 311 -18.81 -2.03 -15.03
C SER A 311 -17.55 -1.22 -15.37
N LEU A 312 -16.36 -1.65 -14.94
CA LEU A 312 -15.09 -1.00 -15.28
C LEU A 312 -14.81 -1.03 -16.78
N ILE A 313 -15.04 -2.18 -17.44
CA ILE A 313 -14.86 -2.33 -18.90
C ILE A 313 -15.85 -1.42 -19.65
N LYS A 314 -17.10 -1.30 -19.19
CA LYS A 314 -18.09 -0.39 -19.80
C LYS A 314 -17.69 1.07 -19.62
N LEU A 315 -17.23 1.46 -18.42
CA LEU A 315 -16.78 2.83 -18.15
C LEU A 315 -15.56 3.21 -19.02
N ALA A 316 -14.60 2.29 -19.16
CA ALA A 316 -13.41 2.50 -19.99
C ALA A 316 -13.70 2.61 -21.49
N LYS A 317 -14.85 2.11 -21.96
CA LYS A 317 -15.34 2.32 -23.34
C LYS A 317 -16.03 3.68 -23.50
N LEU A 318 -16.83 4.11 -22.52
CA LEU A 318 -17.44 5.44 -22.54
C LEU A 318 -16.38 6.56 -22.56
N ASP A 319 -15.28 6.40 -21.81
CA ASP A 319 -14.07 7.27 -21.83
C ASP A 319 -13.19 7.07 -23.10
N LEU A 320 -13.70 6.39 -24.13
CA LEU A 320 -13.18 6.38 -25.51
C LEU A 320 -14.21 6.88 -26.54
N GLU A 321 -15.48 6.99 -26.15
CA GLU A 321 -16.61 7.40 -26.99
C GLU A 321 -17.06 8.85 -26.70
N SER A 322 -16.62 9.43 -25.57
CA SER A 322 -16.91 10.82 -25.19
C SER A 322 -16.04 11.82 -25.95
N GLU A 323 -16.66 12.67 -26.78
CA GLU A 323 -16.09 13.96 -27.15
C GLU A 323 -15.88 14.83 -25.89
N ASP A 324 -14.82 15.64 -25.87
CA ASP A 324 -14.22 16.23 -24.65
C ASP A 324 -14.99 17.47 -24.15
N VAL A 325 -16.27 17.28 -23.81
CA VAL A 325 -17.19 18.31 -23.30
C VAL A 325 -17.29 18.20 -21.78
N ASP A 326 -16.57 19.06 -21.06
CA ASP A 326 -16.70 19.17 -19.61
C ASP A 326 -17.96 19.98 -19.24
N TYR A 327 -19.06 19.28 -18.98
CA TYR A 327 -20.32 19.87 -18.51
C TYR A 327 -20.24 20.51 -17.11
N THR A 328 -19.08 20.50 -16.45
CA THR A 328 -18.82 21.18 -15.17
C THR A 328 -17.99 22.47 -15.30
N GLU A 329 -17.47 22.79 -16.50
CA GLU A 329 -16.93 24.13 -16.76
C GLU A 329 -18.06 25.18 -16.76
N ILE A 330 -18.09 26.01 -15.73
CA ILE A 330 -18.91 27.22 -15.70
C ILE A 330 -18.26 28.21 -16.67
N VAL A 331 -18.91 28.43 -17.83
CA VAL A 331 -18.45 29.42 -18.81
C VAL A 331 -18.47 30.82 -18.17
N GLU A 332 -17.29 31.33 -17.80
CA GLU A 332 -17.10 32.68 -17.25
C GLU A 332 -17.43 33.76 -18.29
N SER A 333 -18.73 34.00 -18.42
CA SER A 333 -19.31 35.07 -19.24
C SER A 333 -19.06 36.41 -18.56
N ASN A 334 -17.84 36.93 -18.69
CA ASN A 334 -17.37 38.20 -18.12
C ASN A 334 -17.98 39.43 -18.83
N THR A 335 -19.31 39.42 -18.95
CA THR A 335 -20.17 40.48 -19.47
C THR A 335 -21.21 40.84 -18.43
N ILE A 336 -20.87 41.76 -17.52
CA ILE A 336 -21.85 42.42 -16.65
C ILE A 336 -22.69 43.35 -17.54
N THR A 337 -23.91 42.94 -17.87
CA THR A 337 -24.90 43.83 -18.48
C THR A 337 -25.42 44.80 -17.42
N LEU A 338 -25.06 46.08 -17.58
CA LEU A 338 -25.61 47.23 -16.85
C LEU A 338 -26.83 47.80 -17.58
#